data_AF-A0A2R6F4L7-F1
#
_entry.id   AF-A0A2R6F4L7-F1
#
_cell.length_a   1.000
_cell.length_b   1.000
_cell.length_c   1.000
_cell.angle_alpha   90.00
_cell.angle_beta   90.00
_cell.angle_gamma   90.00
#
_symmetry.space_group_name_H-M   'P 1'
#
loop_
_entity.id
_entity.type
_entity.pdbx_description
1 polymer ?
#
loop_
_entity_poly.entity_id
_entity_poly.type
_entity_poly.pdbx_seq_one_letter_code
_entity_poly.pdbx_strand_id
1 'polypeptide(L)' 'MTVVGLDDTDSRETGMCTTYAAAELATAIRDAGGTVERLLLVRLNPAVEHKTRGNAALAVH' A
#
# COMPACT_ATOMS: atom_id res chain seq x y z
N MET A 1 8.39 -15.35 7.81
CA MET A 1 7.66 -14.69 6.71
C MET A 1 7.47 -13.24 7.14
N THR A 2 8.05 -12.30 6.40
CA THR A 2 7.95 -10.87 6.71
C THR A 2 6.74 -10.30 5.97
N VAL A 3 5.98 -9.41 6.59
CA VAL A 3 4.89 -8.68 5.93
C VAL A 3 5.12 -7.20 6.14
N VAL A 4 5.06 -6.43 5.06
CA VAL A 4 5.17 -4.96 5.12
C VAL A 4 3.80 -4.35 4.90
N GLY A 5 3.33 -3.56 5.86
CA GLY A 5 2.08 -2.79 5.77
C GLY A 5 2.34 -1.35 5.34
N LEU A 6 1.50 -0.83 4.45
CA LEU A 6 1.54 0.56 3.98
C LEU A 6 0.14 1.18 4.06
N ASP A 7 0.05 2.41 4.54
CA ASP A 7 -1.19 3.18 4.61
C ASP A 7 -0.89 4.69 4.57
N ASP A 8 -1.90 5.50 4.28
CA ASP A 8 -1.89 6.97 4.36
C ASP A 8 -0.77 7.67 3.57
N THR A 9 -0.34 7.08 2.45
CA THR A 9 0.66 7.69 1.55
C THR A 9 0.00 8.44 0.38
N ASP A 10 -1.33 8.60 0.41
CA ASP A 10 -2.07 9.31 -0.62
C ASP A 10 -1.74 10.82 -0.57
N SER A 11 -1.57 11.45 -1.73
CA SER A 11 -1.38 12.91 -1.82
C SER A 11 -2.17 13.48 -2.98
N ARG A 12 -3.00 14.48 -2.69
CA ARG A 12 -3.78 15.18 -3.71
C ARG A 12 -2.99 16.27 -4.43
N GLU A 13 -1.97 16.82 -3.77
CA GLU A 13 -1.19 17.93 -4.31
C GLU A 13 -0.10 17.44 -5.25
N THR A 14 0.60 16.38 -4.86
CA THR A 14 1.71 15.81 -5.64
C THR A 14 1.30 14.62 -6.50
N GLY A 15 0.05 14.16 -6.41
CA GLY A 15 -0.47 13.04 -7.19
C GLY A 15 0.11 11.70 -6.77
N MET A 16 -0.35 11.19 -5.62
CA MET A 16 0.14 9.93 -5.05
C MET A 16 -1.01 9.07 -4.54
N CYS A 17 -0.83 7.73 -4.54
CA CYS A 17 -1.72 6.80 -3.85
C CYS A 17 -1.00 5.62 -3.18
N THR A 18 -1.57 5.07 -2.11
CA THR A 18 -0.98 3.94 -1.35
C THR A 18 -0.80 2.68 -2.21
N THR A 19 -1.68 2.45 -3.18
CA THR A 19 -1.53 1.32 -4.11
C THR A 19 -0.31 1.45 -5.00
N TYR A 20 0.03 2.67 -5.43
CA TYR A 20 1.21 2.90 -6.26
C TYR A 20 2.49 2.72 -5.43
N ALA A 21 2.54 3.23 -4.20
CA ALA A 21 3.67 3.01 -3.30
C ALA A 21 3.93 1.50 -3.05
N ALA A 22 2.88 0.72 -2.83
CA ALA A 22 3.01 -0.73 -2.63
C ALA A 22 3.52 -1.46 -3.89
N ALA A 23 3.13 -1.01 -5.09
CA ALA A 23 3.63 -1.56 -6.34
C ALA A 23 5.13 -1.27 -6.52
N GLU A 24 5.56 -0.04 -6.28
CA GLU A 24 6.98 0.35 -6.33
C GLU A 24 7.82 -0.43 -5.31
N LEU A 25 7.33 -0.58 -4.07
CA LEU A 25 8.00 -1.39 -3.05
C LEU A 25 8.16 -2.85 -3.49
N ALA A 26 7.12 -3.45 -4.05
CA ALA A 26 7.19 -4.83 -4.53
C ALA A 26 8.20 -5.00 -5.68
N THR A 27 8.30 -4.02 -6.57
CA THR A 27 9.33 -3.99 -7.62
C THR A 27 10.73 -3.88 -7.00
N ALA A 28 10.95 -2.93 -6.09
CA ALA A 28 12.23 -2.76 -5.41
C ALA A 28 12.69 -4.01 -4.64
N ILE A 29 11.76 -4.72 -3.98
CA ILE A 29 12.08 -5.99 -3.31
C ILE A 29 12.53 -7.05 -4.32
N ARG A 30 11.82 -7.19 -5.45
CA ARG A 30 12.17 -8.16 -6.50
C ARG A 30 13.52 -7.84 -7.14
N ASP A 31 13.78 -6.57 -7.41
CA ASP A 31 15.03 -6.10 -8.00
C ASP A 31 16.22 -6.31 -7.05
N ALA A 32 15.99 -6.26 -5.74
CA ALA A 32 16.98 -6.60 -4.72
C ALA A 32 17.18 -8.12 -4.53
N GLY A 33 16.54 -8.97 -5.34
CA GLY A 33 16.60 -10.43 -5.25
C GLY A 33 15.67 -11.06 -4.21
N GLY A 34 14.76 -10.26 -3.63
CA GLY A 34 13.71 -10.74 -2.73
C GLY A 34 12.52 -11.32 -3.50
N THR A 35 11.65 -12.00 -2.76
CA THR A 35 10.40 -12.56 -3.27
C THR A 35 9.21 -11.79 -2.73
N VAL A 36 8.25 -11.45 -3.60
CA VAL A 36 6.93 -10.95 -3.21
C VAL A 36 5.89 -11.94 -3.72
N GLU A 37 5.31 -12.70 -2.80
CA GLU A 37 4.33 -13.75 -3.11
C GLU A 37 2.95 -13.16 -3.39
N ARG A 38 2.59 -12.10 -2.66
CA ARG A 38 1.24 -11.54 -2.72
C ARG A 38 1.21 -10.07 -2.34
N LEU A 39 0.33 -9.34 -3.02
CA LEU A 39 -0.09 -7.99 -2.67
C LEU A 39 -1.55 -8.01 -2.29
N LEU A 40 -1.89 -7.40 -1.15
CA LEU A 40 -3.26 -7.27 -0.67
C LEU A 40 -3.66 -5.81 -0.59
N LEU A 41 -4.82 -5.48 -1.15
CA LEU A 41 -5.54 -4.24 -0.88
C LEU A 41 -6.64 -4.53 0.14
N VAL A 42 -6.50 -3.97 1.33
CA VAL A 42 -7.40 -4.20 2.45
C VAL A 42 -8.26 -2.96 2.66
N ARG A 43 -9.56 -3.06 2.35
CA ARG A 43 -10.52 -1.99 2.64
C ARG A 43 -10.75 -1.90 4.13
N LEU A 44 -10.60 -0.69 4.67
CA LEU A 44 -10.83 -0.38 6.08
C LEU A 44 -12.26 0.12 6.28
N ASN A 45 -12.59 0.47 7.53
CA ASN A 45 -13.92 0.99 7.86
C ASN A 45 -14.20 2.27 7.03
N PRO A 46 -15.24 2.26 6.17
CA PRO A 46 -15.55 3.41 5.34
C PRO A 46 -16.19 4.57 6.13
N ALA A 47 -16.62 4.37 7.38
CA ALA A 47 -17.28 5.38 8.19
C ALA A 47 -16.34 6.19 9.11
N VAL A 48 -15.02 5.91 9.10
CA VAL A 48 -14.05 6.67 9.90
C VAL A 48 -13.99 8.13 9.45
N GLU A 49 -13.94 9.03 10.43
CA GLU A 49 -13.94 10.49 10.24
C GLU A 49 -12.71 10.97 9.45
N HIS A 50 -11.52 10.52 9.86
CA HIS A 50 -10.24 10.88 9.22
C HIS A 50 -9.83 9.88 8.14
N LYS A 51 -10.70 9.68 7.13
CA LYS A 51 -10.40 8.79 6.00
C LYS A 51 -9.93 9.55 4.76
N THR A 52 -8.99 8.95 4.02
CA THR A 52 -8.83 9.27 2.60
C THR A 52 -10.03 8.73 1.80
N ARG A 53 -10.25 9.23 0.58
CA ARG A 53 -11.34 8.73 -0.27
C ARG A 53 -11.02 7.29 -0.66
N GLY A 54 -11.74 6.34 -0.05
CA GLY A 54 -11.49 4.92 -0.27
C GLY A 54 -10.56 4.25 0.75
N ASN A 55 -10.50 4.75 1.98
CA ASN A 55 -9.82 4.14 3.16
C ASN A 55 -9.35 2.68 2.96
N ALA A 56 -8.06 2.51 2.67
CA ALA A 56 -7.47 1.20 2.38
C ALA A 56 -5.98 1.19 2.69
N ALA A 57 -5.55 0.11 3.35
CA ALA A 57 -4.14 -0.20 3.55
C ALA A 57 -3.69 -1.31 2.58
N LEU A 58 -2.38 -1.41 2.38
CA LEU A 58 -1.72 -2.39 1.52
C LEU A 58 -0.84 -3.31 2.37
N ALA A 59 -0.77 -4.59 1.98
CA ALA A 59 0.18 -5.53 2.55
C ALA A 59 1.02 -6.20 1.44
N VAL A 60 2.34 -6.21 1.63
CA VAL A 60 3.32 -6.90 0.79
C VAL A 60 3.83 -8.12 1.55
N HIS A 61 3.58 -9.30 0.98
CA HIS A 61 3.99 -10.61 1.51
C HIS A 61 5.23 -11.12 0.80
#